data_AF-A0A5B7G265-F1
#
_entry.id   AF-A0A5B7G265-F1
#
_cell.length_a   1.000
_cell.length_b   1.000
_cell.length_c   1.000
_cell.angle_alpha   90.00
_cell.angle_beta   90.00
_cell.angle_gamma   90.00
#
_symmetry.space_group_name_H-M   'P 1'
#
loop_
_entity.id
_entity.type
_entity.pdbx_description
1 polymer ?
#
loop_
_entity_poly.entity_id
_entity_poly.type
_entity_poly.pdbx_seq_one_letter_code
_entity_poly.pdbx_strand_id
1 'polypeptide(L)'
;MSGLREDNIRNWHERKKKEEERIRNLLNNISEEDDVFSEVEDYMRLGKYEEGKTRVIMLKSQVTAERLLSNAWKLKDAQEMKMIYVRRNMREEERAKMRELVTEVREKNEARSEDDKKVFWKVKNECVEVVVQRDGIDTLLKE
;
A
#
# COMPACT_ATOMS: atom_id res chain seq x y z
N MET A 1 -0.63 -0.07 17.28
CA MET A 1 -1.46 -0.96 16.46
C MET A 1 -2.12 -0.13 15.37
N SER A 2 -2.04 -0.57 14.13
CA SER A 2 -2.30 0.20 12.90
C SER A 2 -3.35 -0.51 12.04
N GLY A 3 -4.56 0.06 11.89
CA GLY A 3 -5.66 -0.54 11.13
C GLY A 3 -6.96 0.30 11.17
N LEU A 4 -7.89 0.01 10.26
CA LEU A 4 -9.23 0.62 10.25
C LEU A 4 -9.99 0.21 11.52
N ARG A 5 -10.31 1.19 12.38
CA ARG A 5 -11.07 0.96 13.62
C ARG A 5 -12.48 0.47 13.29
N GLU A 6 -13.07 -0.27 14.22
CA GLU A 6 -14.45 -0.71 14.15
C GLU A 6 -15.20 -0.38 15.42
N ASP A 7 -16.44 0.05 15.26
CA ASP A 7 -17.28 0.43 16.36
C ASP A 7 -18.16 -0.77 16.75
N ASN A 8 -18.34 -0.99 18.06
CA ASN A 8 -19.17 -2.07 18.57
C ASN A 8 -20.66 -1.70 18.45
N ILE A 9 -21.19 -1.80 17.23
CA ILE A 9 -22.59 -1.51 16.90
C ILE A 9 -23.36 -2.84 16.82
N ARG A 10 -24.44 -2.95 17.60
CA ARG A 10 -25.28 -4.17 17.70
C ARG A 10 -26.13 -4.37 16.45
N ASN A 11 -26.53 -3.29 15.79
CA ASN A 11 -27.25 -3.32 14.52
C ASN A 11 -26.29 -3.62 13.36
N TRP A 12 -26.48 -4.77 12.71
CA TRP A 12 -25.63 -5.20 11.59
C TRP A 12 -25.66 -4.22 10.40
N HIS A 13 -26.82 -3.63 10.08
CA HIS A 13 -26.95 -2.71 8.94
C HIS A 13 -26.19 -1.41 9.16
N GLU A 14 -26.31 -0.83 10.35
CA GLU A 14 -25.57 0.38 10.72
C GLU A 14 -24.06 0.14 10.75
N ARG A 15 -23.63 -1.01 11.28
CA ARG A 15 -22.22 -1.41 11.27
C ARG A 15 -21.68 -1.51 9.85
N LYS A 16 -22.40 -2.21 8.96
CA LYS A 16 -22.02 -2.36 7.56
C LYS A 16 -21.92 -1.00 6.86
N LYS A 17 -22.93 -0.13 7.03
CA LYS A 17 -22.95 1.20 6.42
C LYS A 17 -21.75 2.07 6.86
N LYS A 18 -21.47 2.10 8.16
CA LYS A 18 -20.33 2.87 8.72
C LYS A 18 -18.99 2.33 8.21
N GLU A 19 -18.92 1.04 7.99
CA GLU A 19 -17.73 0.37 7.45
C GLU A 19 -17.52 0.69 5.98
N GLU A 20 -18.56 0.64 5.15
CA GLU A 20 -18.50 1.05 3.75
C GLU A 20 -18.07 2.51 3.62
N GLU A 21 -18.60 3.39 4.47
CA GLU A 21 -18.21 4.80 4.51
C GLU A 21 -16.72 4.97 4.87
N ARG A 22 -16.22 4.20 5.84
CA ARG A 22 -14.79 4.20 6.21
C ARG A 22 -13.90 3.73 5.06
N ILE A 23 -14.28 2.65 4.39
CA ILE A 23 -13.52 2.13 3.23
C ILE A 23 -13.57 3.12 2.08
N ARG A 24 -14.74 3.70 1.79
CA ARG A 24 -14.89 4.73 0.75
C ARG A 24 -14.01 5.94 1.04
N ASN A 25 -14.03 6.45 2.28
CA ASN A 25 -13.18 7.56 2.68
C ASN A 25 -11.70 7.19 2.55
N LEU A 26 -11.29 5.99 2.95
CA LEU A 26 -9.92 5.51 2.78
C LEU A 26 -9.50 5.53 1.30
N LEU A 27 -10.32 4.93 0.42
CA LEU A 27 -10.02 4.86 -1.01
C LEU A 27 -9.97 6.24 -1.66
N ASN A 28 -10.88 7.14 -1.29
CA ASN A 28 -10.89 8.51 -1.78
C ASN A 28 -9.68 9.34 -1.33
N ASN A 29 -9.06 9.02 -0.19
CA ASN A 29 -7.83 9.69 0.25
C ASN A 29 -6.57 9.20 -0.51
N ILE A 30 -6.66 8.03 -1.15
CA ILE A 30 -5.53 7.41 -1.88
C ILE A 30 -5.67 7.61 -3.39
N SER A 31 -6.90 7.54 -3.88
CA SER A 31 -7.21 7.71 -5.30
C SER A 31 -7.37 9.18 -5.67
N GLU A 32 -7.08 9.47 -6.94
CA GLU A 32 -7.44 10.73 -7.60
C GLU A 32 -8.73 10.58 -8.43
N GLU A 33 -9.20 9.35 -8.60
CA GLU A 33 -10.42 9.02 -9.32
C GLU A 33 -11.62 9.05 -8.38
N ASP A 34 -12.72 9.60 -8.87
CA ASP A 34 -14.02 9.53 -8.18
C ASP A 34 -14.56 8.08 -8.20
N ASP A 35 -15.22 7.70 -7.12
CA ASP A 35 -15.95 6.43 -6.97
C ASP A 35 -15.12 5.13 -7.13
N VAL A 36 -13.86 5.12 -6.67
CA VAL A 36 -13.06 3.88 -6.57
C VAL A 36 -13.71 2.80 -5.70
N PHE A 37 -14.65 3.18 -4.84
CA PHE A 37 -15.42 2.23 -4.07
C PHE A 37 -16.23 1.25 -4.96
N SER A 38 -16.65 1.66 -6.16
CA SER A 38 -17.33 0.78 -7.13
C SER A 38 -16.47 -0.39 -7.62
N GLU A 39 -15.14 -0.25 -7.52
CA GLU A 39 -14.16 -1.28 -7.86
C GLU A 39 -13.93 -2.30 -6.73
N VAL A 40 -14.51 -2.07 -5.55
CA VAL A 40 -14.47 -3.03 -4.44
C VAL A 40 -15.42 -4.18 -4.76
N GLU A 41 -14.86 -5.39 -4.87
CA GLU A 41 -15.62 -6.62 -5.03
C GLU A 41 -16.11 -7.14 -3.68
N ASP A 42 -15.21 -7.14 -2.70
CA ASP A 42 -15.49 -7.62 -1.37
C ASP A 42 -14.56 -6.95 -0.35
N TYR A 43 -14.97 -6.92 0.90
CA TYR A 43 -14.13 -6.52 2.01
C TYR A 43 -14.45 -7.41 3.20
N MET A 44 -13.42 -8.11 3.67
CA MET A 44 -13.59 -9.09 4.74
C MET A 44 -12.59 -8.87 5.86
N ARG A 45 -13.03 -9.22 7.06
CA ARG A 45 -12.14 -9.35 8.20
C ARG A 45 -11.55 -10.76 8.22
N LEU A 46 -10.24 -10.85 8.45
CA LEU A 46 -9.61 -12.13 8.77
C LEU A 46 -9.85 -12.48 10.24
N GLY A 47 -10.65 -13.52 10.49
CA GLY A 47 -10.88 -14.09 11.83
C GLY A 47 -11.96 -13.39 12.66
N LYS A 48 -11.89 -13.53 14.00
CA LYS A 48 -12.81 -12.86 14.94
C LYS A 48 -12.51 -11.37 15.06
N TYR A 49 -13.50 -10.58 15.48
CA TYR A 49 -13.30 -9.19 15.83
C TYR A 49 -12.27 -9.03 16.94
N GLU A 50 -11.20 -8.32 16.63
CA GLU A 50 -10.30 -7.75 17.61
C GLU A 50 -9.95 -6.34 17.16
N GLU A 51 -9.86 -5.42 18.12
CA GLU A 51 -9.53 -4.03 17.86
C GLU A 51 -8.14 -3.93 17.20
N GLY A 52 -8.04 -3.20 16.08
CA GLY A 52 -6.78 -3.02 15.37
C GLY A 52 -6.34 -4.16 14.45
N LYS A 53 -7.16 -5.20 14.24
CA LYS A 53 -6.85 -6.26 13.26
C LYS A 53 -6.95 -5.79 11.81
N THR A 54 -6.11 -6.41 10.98
CA THR A 54 -6.03 -6.18 9.53
C THR A 54 -7.31 -6.59 8.81
N ARG A 55 -7.72 -5.79 7.82
CA ARG A 55 -8.82 -6.08 6.90
C ARG A 55 -8.27 -6.31 5.50
N VAL A 56 -8.94 -7.18 4.75
CA VAL A 56 -8.63 -7.44 3.34
C VAL A 56 -9.72 -6.79 2.51
N ILE A 57 -9.30 -5.98 1.53
CA ILE A 57 -10.18 -5.39 0.52
C ILE A 57 -9.82 -6.08 -0.79
N MET A 58 -10.79 -6.71 -1.43
CA MET A 58 -10.67 -7.31 -2.75
C MET A 58 -11.20 -6.32 -3.80
N LEU A 59 -10.37 -6.04 -4.79
CA LEU A 59 -10.70 -5.15 -5.89
C LEU A 59 -10.88 -5.97 -7.17
N LYS A 60 -11.81 -5.56 -8.02
CA LYS A 60 -12.09 -6.21 -9.31
C LYS A 60 -10.91 -6.10 -10.26
N SER A 61 -10.24 -4.95 -10.26
CA SER A 61 -9.16 -4.62 -11.20
C SER A 61 -7.80 -4.61 -10.52
N GLN A 62 -6.86 -5.40 -11.07
CA GLN A 62 -5.46 -5.37 -10.66
C GLN A 62 -4.82 -3.99 -10.90
N VAL A 63 -5.19 -3.32 -11.99
CA VAL A 63 -4.67 -1.98 -12.32
C VAL A 63 -5.07 -0.98 -11.24
N THR A 64 -6.32 -1.04 -10.79
CA THR A 64 -6.84 -0.21 -9.69
C THR A 64 -6.10 -0.52 -8.38
N ALA A 65 -5.85 -1.79 -8.09
CA ALA A 65 -5.08 -2.20 -6.92
C ALA A 65 -3.64 -1.66 -6.93
N GLU A 66 -2.95 -1.73 -8.07
CA GLU A 66 -1.57 -1.22 -8.22
C GLU A 66 -1.52 0.31 -8.13
N ARG A 67 -2.51 1.01 -8.69
CA ARG A 67 -2.64 2.48 -8.54
C ARG A 67 -2.82 2.88 -7.08
N LEU A 68 -3.74 2.23 -6.37
CA LEU A 68 -3.96 2.48 -4.94
C LEU A 68 -2.71 2.17 -4.11
N LEU A 69 -2.01 1.07 -4.42
CA LEU A 69 -0.76 0.73 -3.74
C LEU A 69 0.32 1.80 -3.97
N SER A 70 0.42 2.32 -5.20
CA SER A 70 1.38 3.36 -5.57
C SER A 70 1.10 4.69 -4.89
N ASN A 71 -0.18 4.98 -4.59
CA ASN A 71 -0.59 6.20 -3.90
C ASN A 71 -0.76 6.04 -2.39
N ALA A 72 -0.56 4.84 -1.84
CA ALA A 72 -0.78 4.55 -0.42
C ALA A 72 0.05 5.45 0.52
N TRP A 73 1.13 6.07 0.03
CA TRP A 73 1.92 7.05 0.79
C TRP A 73 1.11 8.29 1.19
N LYS A 74 0.08 8.68 0.42
CA LYS A 74 -0.82 9.81 0.71
C LYS A 74 -1.57 9.64 2.03
N LEU A 75 -1.74 8.40 2.51
CA LEU A 75 -2.35 8.13 3.83
C LEU A 75 -1.57 8.72 5.00
N LYS A 76 -0.28 8.99 4.83
CA LYS A 76 0.54 9.62 5.89
C LYS A 76 0.08 11.04 6.22
N ASP A 77 -0.54 11.72 5.26
CA ASP A 77 -0.97 13.12 5.39
C ASP A 77 -2.38 13.22 5.99
N ALA A 78 -3.19 12.15 5.88
CA ALA A 78 -4.50 12.07 6.49
C ALA A 78 -4.41 11.73 7.99
N GLN A 79 -4.80 12.67 8.86
CA GLN A 79 -4.65 12.57 10.32
C GLN A 79 -5.27 11.29 10.93
N GLU A 80 -6.45 10.88 10.44
CA GLU A 80 -7.16 9.68 10.92
C GLU A 80 -6.62 8.37 10.31
N MET A 81 -5.80 8.46 9.25
CA MET A 81 -5.34 7.31 8.45
C MET A 81 -3.82 7.12 8.48
N LYS A 82 -3.10 7.97 9.21
CA LYS A 82 -1.63 7.93 9.37
C LYS A 82 -1.10 6.58 9.86
N MET A 83 -1.92 5.83 10.60
CA MET A 83 -1.61 4.48 11.07
C MET A 83 -2.25 3.38 10.22
N ILE A 84 -2.57 3.62 8.95
CA ILE A 84 -3.07 2.57 8.06
C ILE A 84 -1.96 2.23 7.06
N TYR A 85 -1.68 0.94 6.94
CA TYR A 85 -0.74 0.41 5.94
C TYR A 85 -1.52 -0.41 4.92
N VAL A 86 -1.39 -0.04 3.65
CA VAL A 86 -1.89 -0.85 2.53
C VAL A 86 -0.73 -1.70 2.02
N ARG A 87 -0.98 -3.00 1.85
CA ARG A 87 0.01 -3.96 1.36
C ARG A 87 -0.67 -4.93 0.40
N ARG A 88 0.08 -5.39 -0.61
CA ARG A 88 -0.35 -6.46 -1.50
C ARG A 88 -0.48 -7.76 -0.69
N ASN A 89 -1.55 -8.51 -0.93
CA ASN A 89 -1.64 -9.88 -0.44
C ASN A 89 -0.72 -10.76 -1.29
N MET A 90 0.25 -11.41 -0.64
CA MET A 90 1.28 -12.22 -1.30
C MET A 90 1.40 -13.57 -0.60
N ARG A 91 1.78 -14.61 -1.37
CA ARG A 91 2.16 -15.94 -0.85
C ARG A 91 3.48 -15.87 -0.09
N GLU A 92 3.80 -16.91 0.69
CA GLU A 92 5.02 -16.89 1.50
C GLU A 92 6.30 -16.90 0.65
N GLU A 93 6.29 -17.61 -0.48
CA GLU A 93 7.40 -17.60 -1.45
C GLU A 93 7.61 -16.21 -2.05
N GLU A 94 6.53 -15.54 -2.47
CA GLU A 94 6.57 -14.17 -3.01
C GLU A 94 7.09 -13.17 -1.96
N ARG A 95 6.68 -13.35 -0.69
CA ARG A 95 7.20 -12.55 0.43
C ARG A 95 8.69 -12.79 0.68
N ALA A 96 9.15 -14.04 0.59
CA ALA A 96 10.56 -14.38 0.74
C ALA A 96 11.39 -13.70 -0.35
N LYS A 97 10.97 -13.85 -1.62
CA LYS A 97 11.60 -13.16 -2.76
C LYS A 97 11.61 -11.64 -2.59
N MET A 98 10.50 -11.05 -2.13
CA MET A 98 10.44 -9.61 -1.87
C MET A 98 11.41 -9.17 -0.77
N ARG A 99 11.57 -9.98 0.30
CA ARG A 99 12.55 -9.70 1.38
C ARG A 99 13.98 -9.74 0.85
N GLU A 100 14.30 -10.70 0.00
CA GLU A 100 15.61 -10.81 -0.65
C GLU A 100 15.90 -9.57 -1.51
N LEU A 101 14.97 -9.17 -2.39
CA LEU A 101 15.11 -7.98 -3.23
C LEU A 101 15.28 -6.70 -2.42
N VAL A 102 14.54 -6.54 -1.32
CA VAL A 102 14.67 -5.38 -0.43
C VAL A 102 16.02 -5.37 0.26
N THR A 103 16.54 -6.53 0.64
CA THR A 103 17.87 -6.66 1.26
C THR A 103 18.97 -6.33 0.26
N GLU A 104 18.88 -6.86 -0.96
CA GLU A 104 19.81 -6.56 -2.06
C GLU A 104 19.83 -5.05 -2.37
N VAL A 105 18.67 -4.42 -2.50
CA VAL A 105 18.56 -2.98 -2.73
C VAL A 105 19.18 -2.18 -1.59
N ARG A 106 18.96 -2.62 -0.35
CA ARG A 106 19.54 -1.95 0.83
C ARG A 106 21.06 -2.04 0.80
N GLU A 107 21.61 -3.23 0.56
CA GLU A 107 23.06 -3.45 0.47
C GLU A 107 23.68 -2.62 -0.67
N LYS A 108 23.04 -2.60 -1.85
CA LYS A 108 23.48 -1.76 -2.99
C LYS A 108 23.48 -0.26 -2.63
N ASN A 109 22.46 0.20 -1.91
CA ASN A 109 22.37 1.60 -1.47
C ASN A 109 23.35 1.95 -0.33
N GLU A 110 23.66 1.01 0.58
CA GLU A 110 24.62 1.19 1.68
C GLU A 110 26.08 1.13 1.18
N ALA A 111 26.37 0.28 0.19
CA ALA A 111 27.69 0.16 -0.44
C ALA A 111 28.03 1.32 -1.39
N ARG A 112 27.11 2.28 -1.54
CA ARG A 112 27.23 3.40 -2.46
C ARG A 112 28.33 4.37 -2.02
N SER A 113 29.18 4.79 -2.97
CA SER A 113 30.19 5.81 -2.73
C SER A 113 29.57 7.21 -2.64
N GLU A 114 30.29 8.19 -2.07
CA GLU A 114 29.79 9.57 -2.02
C GLU A 114 29.63 10.19 -3.42
N ASP A 115 30.37 9.69 -4.41
CA ASP A 115 30.32 10.14 -5.80
C ASP A 115 29.08 9.62 -6.55
N ASP A 116 28.50 8.52 -6.08
CA ASP A 116 27.31 7.87 -6.65
C ASP A 116 25.99 8.36 -6.03
N LYS A 117 25.99 9.43 -5.23
CA LYS A 117 24.80 9.95 -4.52
C LYS A 117 23.59 10.21 -5.43
N LYS A 118 23.79 10.36 -6.75
CA LYS A 118 22.76 10.56 -7.77
C LYS A 118 22.07 9.27 -8.25
N VAL A 119 22.57 8.10 -7.89
CA VAL A 119 22.01 6.80 -8.28
C VAL A 119 21.49 6.09 -7.04
N PHE A 120 20.27 5.57 -7.08
CA PHE A 120 19.73 4.71 -6.02
C PHE A 120 18.95 3.55 -6.59
N TRP A 121 19.02 2.41 -5.92
CA TRP A 121 18.25 1.23 -6.28
C TRP A 121 16.93 1.23 -5.52
N LYS A 122 15.87 0.74 -6.16
CA LYS A 122 14.57 0.51 -5.52
C LYS A 122 13.94 -0.78 -6.02
N VAL A 123 13.10 -1.41 -5.21
CA VAL A 123 12.28 -2.54 -5.67
C VAL A 123 10.99 -1.99 -6.30
N LYS A 124 10.69 -2.39 -7.53
CA LYS A 124 9.41 -2.10 -8.20
C LYS A 124 9.01 -3.30 -9.04
N ASN A 125 7.73 -3.67 -9.02
CA ASN A 125 7.18 -4.79 -9.79
C ASN A 125 7.99 -6.09 -9.67
N GLU A 126 8.43 -6.42 -8.45
CA GLU A 126 9.21 -7.64 -8.15
C GLU A 126 10.60 -7.69 -8.80
N CYS A 127 11.13 -6.53 -9.21
CA CYS A 127 12.47 -6.36 -9.75
C CYS A 127 13.21 -5.22 -9.04
N VAL A 128 14.55 -5.25 -9.10
CA VAL A 128 15.39 -4.09 -8.72
C VAL A 128 15.48 -3.14 -9.90
N GLU A 129 15.10 -1.88 -9.70
CA GLU A 129 15.25 -0.80 -10.68
C GLU A 129 16.30 0.20 -10.22
N VAL A 130 17.06 0.74 -11.17
CA VAL A 130 18.00 1.84 -10.94
C VAL A 130 17.30 3.16 -11.19
N VAL A 131 17.35 4.05 -10.20
CA VAL A 131 16.85 5.42 -10.33
C VAL A 131 18.04 6.35 -10.38
N VAL A 132 18.07 7.18 -11.42
CA VAL A 132 19.08 8.22 -11.59
C VAL A 132 18.43 9.57 -11.40
N GLN A 133 18.89 10.32 -10.40
CA GLN A 133 18.54 11.73 -10.22
C GLN A 133 19.39 12.59 -11.15
N ARG A 134 18.76 13.15 -12.17
CA ARG A 134 19.33 14.23 -13.00
C ARG A 134 18.46 15.47 -12.86
N ASP A 135 19.03 16.55 -12.35
CA ASP A 135 18.46 17.90 -12.40
C ASP A 135 16.99 18.01 -11.96
N GLY A 136 16.62 17.30 -10.90
CA GLY A 136 15.24 17.31 -10.36
C GLY A 136 14.24 16.41 -11.09
N ILE A 137 14.68 15.59 -12.05
CA ILE A 137 13.87 14.61 -12.76
C ILE A 137 14.40 13.20 -12.46
N ASP A 138 13.57 12.38 -11.83
CA ASP A 138 13.86 10.96 -11.57
C ASP A 138 13.71 10.17 -12.88
N THR A 139 14.81 9.66 -13.43
CA THR A 139 14.80 8.78 -14.61
C THR A 139 14.98 7.33 -14.18
N LEU A 140 14.07 6.45 -14.62
CA LEU A 140 14.08 5.01 -14.34
C LEU A 140 14.82 4.29 -15.46
N LEU A 141 15.91 3.61 -15.12
CA LEU A 141 16.60 2.69 -16.02
C LEU A 141 16.30 1.26 -15.57
N LYS A 142 15.76 0.46 -16.49
CA LYS A 142 15.68 -0.99 -16.32
C LYS A 142 17.01 -1.58 -16.79
N GLU A 143 17.68 -2.30 -15.90
CA GLU A 143 18.77 -3.20 -16.26
C GLU A 143 18.23 -4.50 -16.85
#